data_AF-A0A7S3Q7X3-F1
#
_entry.id   AF-A0A7S3Q7X3-F1
#
_cell.length_a   1.000
_cell.length_b   1.000
_cell.length_c   1.000
_cell.angle_alpha   90.00
_cell.angle_beta   90.00
_cell.angle_gamma   90.00
#
_symmetry.space_group_name_H-M   'P 1'
#
loop_
_entity.id
_entity.type
_entity.pdbx_description
1 polymer ?
#
loop_
_entity_poly.entity_id
_entity_poly.type
_entity_poly.pdbx_seq_one_letter_code
_entity_poly.pdbx_strand_id
1 'polypeptide(L)'
;CLLPNPENIGDGICHKYLPYNTADCGFDGGDCKPVEGYPGCFVRFPGRIGDNICHEAYNTPDCDYDGKDCPRPVDGYPDCFVRFPERIGDGICHYFDQDEGDDQYSSPECGYDGGDCEPVEGYPNCMVFSPELINDGFCENFSPNNRVECGNDGGDCKPVEGYPGCLLPNPENIGDGICHNYFPYNTADCGFDGGDCKPVEGYPGCFVRFPGRIGDNICHEAYNTPDCDYDGKDCPRPVDEYPGCFVRFPERIGDNMCHDAYNTPECEYDGNDCPQVVDGYPDCKVRFPEKIGNGICHYFDENDDGPYKAPECGYDGGDCKPVDGYPDCFVGLPQTLADGTCHDSNNTPECGYDGYDCPRPVEEYPGCFVRFPERLGDGFCSSDATYNTPECGNDGGDCLP
;
A
#
# COMPACT_ATOMS: atom_id res chain seq x y z
N CYS A 1 -1.02 49.96 -7.84
CA CYS A 1 -1.90 49.57 -8.96
C CYS A 1 -2.39 50.79 -9.74
N LEU A 2 -2.14 50.89 -11.05
CA LEU A 2 -2.79 51.87 -11.95
C LEU A 2 -3.59 51.10 -13.00
N LEU A 3 -4.91 51.23 -12.97
CA LEU A 3 -5.81 50.41 -13.80
C LEU A 3 -6.79 51.27 -14.60
N PRO A 4 -7.23 50.78 -15.77
CA PRO A 4 -8.31 51.43 -16.52
C PRO A 4 -9.64 51.45 -15.76
N ASN A 5 -9.97 50.38 -15.02
CA ASN A 5 -11.22 50.23 -14.27
C ASN A 5 -10.95 49.85 -12.79
N PRO A 6 -10.62 50.80 -11.91
CA PRO A 6 -10.29 50.51 -10.51
C PRO A 6 -11.39 49.81 -9.72
N GLU A 7 -12.65 49.92 -10.15
CA GLU A 7 -13.82 49.30 -9.53
C GLU A 7 -13.82 47.77 -9.55
N ASN A 8 -13.00 47.15 -10.41
CA ASN A 8 -12.87 45.69 -10.47
C ASN A 8 -11.94 45.13 -9.39
N ILE A 9 -11.18 45.99 -8.68
CA ILE A 9 -10.31 45.57 -7.57
C ILE A 9 -11.16 45.33 -6.32
N GLY A 10 -11.13 44.12 -5.78
CA GLY A 10 -11.83 43.79 -4.53
C GLY A 10 -13.35 43.67 -4.70
N ASP A 11 -13.84 43.33 -5.89
CA ASP A 11 -15.26 43.18 -6.21
C ASP A 11 -15.82 41.77 -5.91
N GLY A 12 -14.98 40.86 -5.41
CA GLY A 12 -15.30 39.47 -5.09
C GLY A 12 -15.10 38.50 -6.26
N ILE A 13 -14.61 38.97 -7.41
CA ILE A 13 -14.25 38.18 -8.58
C ILE A 13 -12.75 38.24 -8.77
N CYS A 14 -12.07 37.10 -8.84
CA CYS A 14 -10.65 37.05 -9.17
C CYS A 14 -10.43 37.24 -10.68
N HIS A 15 -10.04 38.45 -11.09
CA HIS A 15 -9.70 38.84 -12.45
C HIS A 15 -8.27 38.44 -12.80
N LYS A 16 -8.12 37.25 -13.38
CA LYS A 16 -6.81 36.64 -13.67
C LYS A 16 -5.92 37.41 -14.65
N TYR A 17 -6.47 38.33 -15.42
CA TYR A 17 -5.72 39.04 -16.46
C TYR A 17 -5.00 40.27 -15.91
N LEU A 18 -3.80 40.52 -16.44
CA LEU A 18 -3.12 41.79 -16.23
C LEU A 18 -4.05 42.96 -16.65
N PRO A 19 -4.10 44.04 -15.87
CA PRO A 19 -3.17 44.37 -14.78
C PRO A 19 -3.72 44.12 -13.36
N TYR A 20 -4.88 43.46 -13.19
CA TYR A 20 -5.62 43.36 -11.92
C TYR A 20 -4.99 42.37 -10.92
N ASN A 21 -4.58 41.19 -11.39
CA ASN A 21 -3.97 40.13 -10.56
C ASN A 21 -2.45 40.30 -10.44
N THR A 22 -1.99 41.39 -9.83
CA THR A 22 -0.56 41.65 -9.57
C THR A 22 -0.30 41.99 -8.11
N ALA A 23 0.95 41.83 -7.65
CA ALA A 23 1.36 42.19 -6.29
C ALA A 23 1.06 43.68 -5.98
N ASP A 24 1.29 44.57 -6.94
CA ASP A 24 1.00 46.02 -6.83
C ASP A 24 -0.49 46.34 -6.69
N CYS A 25 -1.36 45.39 -7.03
CA CYS A 25 -2.82 45.44 -6.95
C CYS A 25 -3.39 44.57 -5.82
N GLY A 26 -2.51 44.00 -4.99
CA GLY A 26 -2.91 43.11 -3.89
C GLY A 26 -3.59 41.83 -4.38
N PHE A 27 -3.27 41.36 -5.59
CA PHE A 27 -3.91 40.21 -6.24
C PHE A 27 -5.43 40.39 -6.29
N ASP A 28 -5.82 41.41 -7.05
CA ASP A 28 -7.21 41.83 -7.20
C ASP A 28 -7.89 42.25 -5.89
N GLY A 29 -7.19 43.07 -5.08
CA GLY A 29 -7.72 43.54 -3.80
C GLY A 29 -7.92 42.45 -2.76
N GLY A 30 -7.30 41.28 -2.96
CA GLY A 30 -7.42 40.09 -2.12
C GLY A 30 -8.44 39.06 -2.60
N ASP A 31 -9.08 39.29 -3.75
CA ASP A 31 -10.05 38.34 -4.33
C ASP A 31 -9.37 37.10 -4.94
N CYS A 32 -8.12 37.25 -5.39
CA CYS A 32 -7.26 36.13 -5.76
C CYS A 32 -6.37 35.74 -4.58
N LYS A 33 -6.43 34.48 -4.18
CA LYS A 33 -5.66 33.92 -3.06
C LYS A 33 -4.43 33.17 -3.58
N PRO A 34 -3.28 33.28 -2.90
CA PRO A 34 -2.12 32.45 -3.21
C PRO A 34 -2.46 30.98 -2.98
N VAL A 35 -1.88 30.11 -3.79
CA VAL A 35 -1.95 28.66 -3.61
C VAL A 35 -0.67 28.17 -2.94
N GLU A 36 -0.82 27.41 -1.87
CA GLU A 36 0.31 26.80 -1.16
C GLU A 36 1.03 25.81 -2.08
N GLY A 37 2.36 25.89 -2.14
CA GLY A 37 3.18 25.04 -3.03
C GLY A 37 3.37 25.54 -4.46
N TYR A 38 2.61 26.55 -4.92
CA TYR A 38 2.68 27.10 -6.29
C TYR A 38 2.99 28.61 -6.28
N PRO A 39 4.27 29.01 -6.16
CA PRO A 39 4.66 30.41 -6.14
C PRO A 39 4.28 31.11 -7.46
N GLY A 40 3.40 32.11 -7.38
CA GLY A 40 2.91 32.82 -8.56
C GLY A 40 1.48 32.46 -8.96
N CYS A 41 0.92 31.36 -8.45
CA CYS A 41 -0.48 31.00 -8.67
C CYS A 41 -1.39 31.77 -7.72
N PHE A 42 -2.27 32.62 -8.28
CA PHE A 42 -3.27 33.38 -7.53
C PHE A 42 -4.66 33.14 -8.12
N VAL A 43 -5.53 32.50 -7.36
CA VAL A 43 -6.84 32.01 -7.83
C VAL A 43 -7.95 32.24 -6.82
N ARG A 44 -9.20 32.22 -7.28
CA ARG A 44 -10.38 32.41 -6.41
C ARG A 44 -10.56 31.27 -5.38
N PHE A 45 -10.32 30.04 -5.82
CA PHE A 45 -10.56 28.83 -5.05
C PHE A 45 -9.29 27.96 -5.04
N PRO A 46 -8.34 28.19 -4.13
CA PRO A 46 -7.07 27.44 -4.09
C PRO A 46 -7.25 25.92 -3.97
N GLY A 47 -8.27 25.45 -3.26
CA GLY A 47 -8.56 24.02 -3.10
C GLY A 47 -9.10 23.32 -4.35
N ARG A 48 -9.06 23.98 -5.51
CA ARG A 48 -9.36 23.38 -6.81
C ARG A 48 -8.12 23.06 -7.63
N ILE A 49 -6.92 23.53 -7.25
CA ILE A 49 -5.70 23.05 -7.92
C ILE A 49 -5.28 21.72 -7.29
N GLY A 50 -4.96 20.73 -8.12
CA GLY A 50 -4.64 19.38 -7.66
C GLY A 50 -5.86 18.63 -7.11
N ASP A 51 -7.08 18.96 -7.57
CA ASP A 51 -8.30 18.25 -7.20
C ASP A 51 -8.65 17.09 -8.16
N ASN A 52 -7.73 16.74 -9.07
CA ASN A 52 -7.85 15.75 -10.14
C ASN A 52 -8.87 16.12 -11.22
N ILE A 53 -9.33 17.37 -11.28
CA ILE A 53 -10.22 17.87 -12.33
C ILE A 53 -9.49 19.00 -13.04
N CYS A 54 -9.31 18.88 -14.36
CA CYS A 54 -8.77 19.99 -15.13
C CYS A 54 -9.77 21.16 -15.17
N HIS A 55 -9.50 22.22 -14.41
CA HIS A 55 -10.19 23.50 -14.50
C HIS A 55 -9.45 24.39 -15.51
N GLU A 56 -10.02 24.57 -16.70
CA GLU A 56 -9.44 25.43 -17.77
C GLU A 56 -8.98 26.80 -17.27
N ALA A 57 -9.69 27.36 -16.29
CA ALA A 57 -9.38 28.67 -15.76
C ALA A 57 -8.03 28.69 -15.00
N TYR A 58 -7.59 27.56 -14.44
CA TYR A 58 -6.34 27.41 -13.69
C TYR A 58 -5.23 26.74 -14.51
N ASN A 59 -5.53 26.32 -15.73
CA ASN A 59 -4.59 25.70 -16.66
C ASN A 59 -3.54 26.71 -17.18
N THR A 60 -2.59 27.08 -16.33
CA THR A 60 -1.56 28.08 -16.60
C THR A 60 -0.22 27.62 -16.02
N PRO A 61 0.92 28.04 -16.60
CA PRO A 61 2.24 27.66 -16.09
C PRO A 61 2.48 28.06 -14.62
N ASP A 62 1.97 29.22 -14.18
CA ASP A 62 2.13 29.70 -12.81
C ASP A 62 1.41 28.82 -11.78
N CYS A 63 0.33 28.15 -12.20
CA CYS A 63 -0.43 27.19 -11.40
C CYS A 63 -0.04 25.75 -11.72
N ASP A 64 1.10 25.53 -12.38
CA ASP A 64 1.57 24.21 -12.85
C ASP A 64 0.46 23.42 -13.58
N TYR A 65 -0.29 24.10 -14.45
CA TYR A 65 -1.39 23.52 -15.23
C TYR A 65 -2.44 22.87 -14.31
N ASP A 66 -2.95 23.68 -13.37
CA ASP A 66 -3.93 23.29 -12.36
C ASP A 66 -3.43 22.23 -11.36
N GLY A 67 -2.19 22.41 -10.88
CA GLY A 67 -1.56 21.43 -10.01
C GLY A 67 -1.32 20.08 -10.69
N LYS A 68 -1.06 20.11 -12.01
CA LYS A 68 -0.88 18.97 -12.93
C LYS A 68 -2.15 18.21 -13.27
N ASP A 69 -3.32 18.78 -12.99
CA ASP A 69 -4.59 18.19 -13.39
C ASP A 69 -4.91 18.40 -14.87
N CYS A 70 -4.29 19.38 -15.52
CA CYS A 70 -4.52 19.69 -16.92
C CYS A 70 -3.36 19.28 -17.84
N PRO A 71 -3.65 19.07 -19.15
CA PRO A 71 -2.62 18.89 -20.17
C PRO A 71 -1.63 20.06 -20.23
N ARG A 72 -0.35 19.72 -20.31
CA ARG A 72 0.78 20.67 -20.34
C ARG A 72 1.71 20.36 -21.52
N PRO A 73 2.42 21.37 -22.06
CA PRO A 73 3.31 21.18 -23.20
C PRO A 73 4.47 20.25 -22.83
N VAL A 74 4.89 19.43 -23.80
CA VAL A 74 5.99 18.48 -23.64
C VAL A 74 7.29 19.08 -24.17
N ASP A 75 8.36 18.96 -23.39
CA ASP A 75 9.68 19.43 -23.80
C ASP A 75 10.15 18.69 -25.05
N GLY A 76 10.46 19.43 -26.13
CA GLY A 76 10.84 18.88 -27.43
C GLY A 76 9.67 18.66 -28.39
N TYR A 77 8.43 18.67 -27.90
CA TYR A 77 7.20 18.54 -28.68
C TYR A 77 6.25 19.72 -28.35
N PRO A 78 6.50 20.93 -28.87
CA PRO A 78 5.82 22.16 -28.45
C PRO A 78 4.31 22.19 -28.76
N ASP A 79 3.86 21.34 -29.69
CA ASP A 79 2.45 21.19 -30.08
C ASP A 79 1.79 19.98 -29.38
N CYS A 80 2.54 19.21 -28.58
CA CYS A 80 2.04 18.10 -27.78
C CYS A 80 1.64 18.60 -26.39
N PHE A 81 0.36 18.45 -26.05
CA PHE A 81 -0.18 18.79 -24.75
C PHE A 81 -0.79 17.54 -24.15
N VAL A 82 -0.17 17.01 -23.09
CA VAL A 82 -0.64 15.80 -22.38
C VAL A 82 -0.59 16.05 -20.89
N ARG A 83 -1.39 15.32 -20.11
CA ARG A 83 -1.44 15.47 -18.65
C ARG A 83 -0.14 15.00 -17.98
N PHE A 84 0.42 13.90 -18.47
CA PHE A 84 1.65 13.29 -17.94
C PHE A 84 2.78 13.28 -18.99
N PRO A 85 3.44 14.43 -19.28
CA PRO A 85 4.58 14.51 -20.19
C PRO A 85 5.71 13.51 -19.92
N GLU A 86 5.85 13.07 -18.68
CA GLU A 86 6.82 12.05 -18.28
C GLU A 86 6.60 10.68 -18.92
N ARG A 87 5.41 10.42 -19.49
CA ARG A 87 5.09 9.20 -20.24
C ARG A 87 5.58 9.26 -21.69
N ILE A 88 5.88 10.46 -22.20
CA ILE A 88 6.38 10.63 -23.57
C ILE A 88 7.83 10.17 -23.66
N GLY A 89 8.10 9.13 -24.45
CA GLY A 89 9.45 8.62 -24.65
C GLY A 89 9.99 7.81 -23.46
N ASP A 90 9.11 7.20 -22.66
CA ASP A 90 9.48 6.38 -21.51
C ASP A 90 9.74 4.90 -21.86
N GLY A 91 9.58 4.54 -23.13
CA GLY A 91 9.75 3.19 -23.68
C GLY A 91 8.47 2.36 -23.67
N ILE A 92 7.32 2.94 -23.36
CA ILE A 92 6.01 2.29 -23.42
C ILE A 92 5.14 3.06 -24.40
N CYS A 93 4.48 2.37 -25.34
CA CYS A 93 3.53 3.01 -26.25
C CYS A 93 2.16 3.23 -25.57
N HIS A 94 1.89 4.45 -25.11
CA HIS A 94 0.67 4.92 -24.46
C HIS A 94 -0.46 5.22 -25.47
N TYR A 95 -0.85 4.21 -26.24
CA TYR A 95 -1.90 4.38 -27.24
C TYR A 95 -3.30 4.61 -26.62
N PHE A 96 -3.55 4.13 -25.40
CA PHE A 96 -4.85 4.27 -24.74
C PHE A 96 -4.68 4.43 -23.22
N ASP A 97 -4.74 5.66 -22.73
CA ASP A 97 -4.91 5.91 -21.30
C ASP A 97 -6.40 5.70 -20.97
N GLN A 98 -6.73 4.55 -20.36
CA GLN A 98 -8.12 4.17 -20.05
C GLN A 98 -8.83 5.21 -19.17
N ASP A 99 -8.07 6.02 -18.44
CA ASP A 99 -8.59 7.04 -17.54
C ASP A 99 -9.03 8.32 -18.27
N GLU A 100 -8.59 8.57 -19.50
CA GLU A 100 -8.86 9.84 -20.20
C GLU A 100 -9.48 9.69 -21.60
N GLY A 101 -9.48 8.49 -22.18
CA GLY A 101 -10.20 8.20 -23.43
C GLY A 101 -9.70 8.99 -24.65
N ASP A 102 -8.48 9.52 -24.60
CA ASP A 102 -7.90 10.37 -25.65
C ASP A 102 -6.56 9.82 -26.14
N ASP A 103 -6.40 9.83 -27.46
CA ASP A 103 -5.26 9.28 -28.23
C ASP A 103 -4.05 10.23 -28.26
N GLN A 104 -3.99 11.18 -27.31
CA GLN A 104 -3.09 12.33 -27.33
C GLN A 104 -1.61 11.94 -27.36
N TYR A 105 -1.19 10.95 -26.56
CA TYR A 105 0.22 10.51 -26.49
C TYR A 105 0.70 9.94 -27.82
N SER A 106 -0.12 9.11 -28.47
CA SER A 106 0.18 8.49 -29.77
C SER A 106 -0.07 9.39 -30.98
N SER A 107 -0.25 10.69 -30.79
CA SER A 107 -0.48 11.64 -31.87
C SER A 107 0.82 12.00 -32.62
N PRO A 108 0.71 12.44 -33.90
CA PRO A 108 1.86 12.99 -34.63
C PRO A 108 2.51 14.19 -33.93
N GLU A 109 1.72 15.02 -33.25
CA GLU A 109 2.17 16.20 -32.49
C GLU A 109 3.06 15.81 -31.32
N CYS A 110 2.78 14.67 -30.69
CA CYS A 110 3.56 14.05 -29.63
C CYS A 110 4.66 13.11 -30.14
N GLY A 111 4.91 13.08 -31.45
CA GLY A 111 5.93 12.24 -32.07
C GLY A 111 5.65 10.75 -31.95
N TYR A 112 4.37 10.36 -31.83
CA TYR A 112 3.95 8.98 -31.53
C TYR A 112 4.58 8.49 -30.23
N ASP A 113 4.20 9.17 -29.15
CA ASP A 113 4.69 8.92 -27.80
C ASP A 113 6.20 9.06 -27.67
N GLY A 114 6.75 10.15 -28.21
CA GLY A 114 8.19 10.40 -28.18
C GLY A 114 9.00 9.43 -29.05
N GLY A 115 8.34 8.64 -29.89
CA GLY A 115 8.93 7.59 -30.72
C GLY A 115 8.73 6.17 -30.17
N ASP A 116 8.01 5.99 -29.07
CA ASP A 116 7.75 4.66 -28.48
C ASP A 116 6.67 3.87 -29.21
N CYS A 117 5.82 4.56 -29.99
CA CYS A 117 4.86 3.94 -30.88
C CYS A 117 5.38 3.98 -32.33
N GLU A 118 5.41 2.83 -32.99
CA GLU A 118 5.84 2.69 -34.37
C GLU A 118 4.64 2.48 -35.33
N PRO A 119 4.67 3.10 -36.53
CA PRO A 119 3.65 2.89 -37.54
C PRO A 119 3.79 1.52 -38.21
N VAL A 120 2.66 0.89 -38.51
CA VAL A 120 2.64 -0.43 -39.15
C VAL A 120 2.56 -0.31 -40.68
N GLU A 121 3.42 -1.04 -41.40
CA GLU A 121 3.41 -1.03 -42.86
C GLU A 121 2.07 -1.54 -43.42
N GLY A 122 1.41 -0.73 -44.26
CA GLY A 122 0.08 -1.05 -44.81
C GLY A 122 -1.09 -0.56 -43.96
N TYR A 123 -0.85 -0.15 -42.71
CA TYR A 123 -1.85 0.36 -41.77
C TYR A 123 -1.40 1.73 -41.21
N PRO A 124 -1.53 2.82 -41.99
CA PRO A 124 -0.91 4.11 -41.68
C PRO A 124 -1.46 4.82 -40.43
N ASN A 125 -2.60 4.36 -39.91
CA ASN A 125 -3.21 4.87 -38.67
C ASN A 125 -3.06 3.88 -37.51
N CYS A 126 -2.34 2.78 -37.72
CA CYS A 126 -2.04 1.79 -36.68
C CYS A 126 -0.69 2.13 -36.07
N MET A 127 -0.71 2.51 -34.79
CA MET A 127 0.48 2.83 -34.01
C MET A 127 0.57 1.82 -32.88
N VAL A 128 1.66 1.07 -32.84
CA VAL A 128 1.84 -0.04 -31.89
C VAL A 128 3.26 -0.03 -31.34
N PHE A 129 3.47 -0.69 -30.21
CA PHE A 129 4.82 -0.86 -29.66
C PHE A 129 5.70 -1.79 -30.50
N SER A 130 5.12 -2.86 -31.03
CA SER A 130 5.81 -3.91 -31.78
C SER A 130 5.08 -4.20 -33.09
N PRO A 131 5.41 -3.50 -34.20
CA PRO A 131 4.80 -3.72 -35.51
C PRO A 131 4.92 -5.15 -36.03
N GLU A 132 5.93 -5.88 -35.59
CA GLU A 132 6.18 -7.28 -35.94
C GLU A 132 5.11 -8.26 -35.45
N LEU A 133 4.29 -7.86 -34.48
CA LEU A 133 3.16 -8.66 -34.00
C LEU A 133 1.93 -8.54 -34.91
N ILE A 134 1.88 -7.53 -35.78
CA ILE A 134 0.77 -7.37 -36.71
C ILE A 134 0.92 -8.32 -37.89
N ASN A 135 -0.13 -9.10 -38.19
CA ASN A 135 -0.13 -10.07 -39.29
C ASN A 135 0.97 -11.16 -39.13
N ASP A 136 1.24 -11.57 -37.89
CA ASP A 136 2.24 -12.58 -37.56
C ASP A 136 1.68 -14.02 -37.54
N GLY A 137 0.36 -14.16 -37.74
CA GLY A 137 -0.39 -15.40 -37.72
C GLY A 137 -1.03 -15.73 -36.37
N PHE A 138 -0.83 -14.91 -35.35
CA PHE A 138 -1.45 -14.99 -34.03
C PHE A 138 -2.39 -13.80 -33.85
N CYS A 139 -3.48 -13.99 -33.10
CA CYS A 139 -4.43 -12.92 -32.84
C CYS A 139 -4.14 -12.30 -31.47
N GLU A 140 -3.54 -11.13 -31.49
CA GLU A 140 -3.16 -10.31 -30.35
C GLU A 140 -4.35 -9.52 -29.82
N ASN A 141 -5.14 -10.16 -28.96
CA ASN A 141 -6.38 -9.60 -28.44
C ASN A 141 -6.23 -8.39 -27.50
N PHE A 142 -5.05 -7.79 -27.42
CA PHE A 142 -4.82 -6.55 -26.69
C PHE A 142 -4.77 -5.35 -27.64
N SER A 143 -5.28 -4.21 -27.15
CA SER A 143 -5.05 -2.91 -27.79
C SER A 143 -3.57 -2.56 -27.67
N PRO A 144 -2.95 -1.92 -28.68
CA PRO A 144 -3.55 -1.41 -29.92
C PRO A 144 -3.69 -2.40 -31.09
N ASN A 145 -3.07 -3.58 -31.02
CA ASN A 145 -2.91 -4.48 -32.18
C ASN A 145 -4.25 -4.95 -32.78
N ASN A 146 -5.20 -5.36 -31.95
CA ASN A 146 -6.51 -5.84 -32.41
C ASN A 146 -7.55 -4.72 -32.55
N ARG A 147 -7.22 -3.70 -33.35
CA ARG A 147 -8.13 -2.60 -33.71
C ARG A 147 -8.37 -2.53 -35.21
N VAL A 148 -9.47 -1.87 -35.60
CA VAL A 148 -9.86 -1.73 -37.01
C VAL A 148 -8.80 -0.95 -37.80
N GLU A 149 -8.15 0.04 -37.21
CA GLU A 149 -7.06 0.81 -37.82
C GLU A 149 -5.84 -0.06 -38.12
N CYS A 150 -5.61 -1.09 -37.28
CA CYS A 150 -4.59 -2.13 -37.43
C CYS A 150 -5.06 -3.34 -38.24
N GLY A 151 -6.26 -3.27 -38.83
CA GLY A 151 -6.83 -4.38 -39.59
C GLY A 151 -7.27 -5.57 -38.74
N ASN A 152 -7.52 -5.36 -37.45
CA ASN A 152 -7.74 -6.40 -36.43
C ASN A 152 -6.54 -7.35 -36.42
N ASP A 153 -5.40 -6.80 -36.00
CA ASP A 153 -4.13 -7.49 -35.97
C ASP A 153 -3.69 -8.01 -37.34
N GLY A 154 -3.75 -7.13 -38.34
CA GLY A 154 -3.36 -7.48 -39.70
C GLY A 154 -4.30 -8.48 -40.40
N GLY A 155 -5.42 -8.83 -39.76
CA GLY A 155 -6.38 -9.83 -40.21
C GLY A 155 -6.27 -11.17 -39.48
N ASP A 156 -5.37 -11.31 -38.51
CA ASP A 156 -5.26 -12.52 -37.71
C ASP A 156 -6.42 -12.68 -36.72
N CYS A 157 -6.98 -11.56 -36.25
CA CYS A 157 -8.21 -11.53 -35.49
C CYS A 157 -9.44 -11.40 -36.40
N LYS A 158 -10.28 -12.43 -36.41
CA LYS A 158 -11.45 -12.52 -37.28
C LYS A 158 -12.73 -12.14 -36.54
N PRO A 159 -13.62 -11.37 -37.18
CA PRO A 159 -14.92 -11.04 -36.58
C PRO A 159 -15.82 -12.26 -36.52
N VAL A 160 -16.61 -12.34 -35.45
CA VAL A 160 -17.61 -13.39 -35.25
C VAL A 160 -18.98 -12.92 -35.76
N GLU A 161 -19.65 -13.75 -36.55
CA GLU A 161 -20.99 -13.44 -37.07
C GLU A 161 -21.99 -13.28 -35.91
N GLY A 162 -22.71 -12.15 -35.87
CA GLY A 162 -23.64 -11.81 -34.80
C GLY A 162 -23.02 -11.11 -33.59
N TYR A 163 -21.69 -11.04 -33.52
CA TYR A 163 -20.93 -10.41 -32.42
C TYR A 163 -19.86 -9.46 -32.98
N PRO A 164 -20.23 -8.25 -33.47
CA PRO A 164 -19.32 -7.37 -34.21
C PRO A 164 -18.09 -6.87 -33.43
N GLY A 165 -18.16 -6.85 -32.09
CA GLY A 165 -17.03 -6.51 -31.22
C GLY A 165 -16.16 -7.71 -30.84
N CYS A 166 -16.58 -8.92 -31.19
CA CYS A 166 -15.84 -10.14 -30.89
C CYS A 166 -14.87 -10.46 -32.02
N LEU A 167 -13.57 -10.30 -31.75
CA LEU A 167 -12.48 -10.53 -32.67
C LEU A 167 -11.62 -11.67 -32.11
N LEU A 168 -11.46 -12.77 -32.86
CA LEU A 168 -10.86 -14.01 -32.35
C LEU A 168 -9.99 -14.69 -33.41
N PRO A 169 -8.99 -15.49 -33.00
CA PRO A 169 -8.23 -16.31 -33.95
C PRO A 169 -9.10 -17.41 -34.58
N ASN A 170 -9.99 -18.01 -33.78
CA ASN A 170 -10.84 -19.14 -34.16
C ASN A 170 -12.32 -18.83 -33.86
N PRO A 171 -13.02 -18.06 -34.71
CA PRO A 171 -14.44 -17.74 -34.55
C PRO A 171 -15.38 -18.95 -34.38
N GLU A 172 -14.98 -20.12 -34.88
CA GLU A 172 -15.76 -21.35 -34.82
C GLU A 172 -15.96 -21.92 -33.42
N ASN A 173 -15.17 -21.47 -32.44
CA ASN A 173 -15.31 -21.88 -31.05
C ASN A 173 -16.47 -21.14 -30.34
N ILE A 174 -16.95 -20.02 -30.90
CA ILE A 174 -18.07 -19.27 -30.31
C ILE A 174 -19.39 -19.99 -30.61
N GLY A 175 -20.13 -20.36 -29.56
CA GLY A 175 -21.43 -21.01 -29.69
C GLY A 175 -21.34 -22.47 -30.15
N ASP A 176 -20.21 -23.14 -29.89
CA ASP A 176 -19.97 -24.53 -30.27
C ASP A 176 -20.56 -25.56 -29.27
N GLY A 177 -21.16 -25.08 -28.18
CA GLY A 177 -21.73 -25.86 -27.08
C GLY A 177 -20.74 -26.15 -25.94
N ILE A 178 -19.51 -25.63 -26.01
CA ILE A 178 -18.45 -25.79 -25.01
C ILE A 178 -18.08 -24.41 -24.48
N CYS A 179 -18.44 -24.09 -23.24
CA CYS A 179 -17.98 -22.85 -22.60
C CYS A 179 -16.44 -22.76 -22.47
N HIS A 180 -15.83 -21.92 -23.31
CA HIS A 180 -14.44 -21.48 -23.32
C HIS A 180 -14.25 -20.36 -22.30
N ASN A 181 -14.16 -20.72 -21.01
CA ASN A 181 -14.08 -19.77 -19.89
C ASN A 181 -12.72 -19.04 -19.75
N TYR A 182 -12.14 -18.58 -20.86
CA TYR A 182 -10.90 -17.82 -20.88
C TYR A 182 -10.99 -16.72 -21.92
N PHE A 183 -10.30 -15.61 -21.65
CA PHE A 183 -10.14 -14.52 -22.60
C PHE A 183 -9.46 -15.05 -23.87
N PRO A 184 -9.87 -14.63 -25.08
CA PRO A 184 -10.90 -13.63 -25.43
C PRO A 184 -12.35 -14.13 -25.60
N TYR A 185 -12.61 -15.44 -25.50
CA TYR A 185 -13.90 -16.04 -25.91
C TYR A 185 -15.05 -15.74 -24.94
N ASN A 186 -14.79 -15.78 -23.63
CA ASN A 186 -15.80 -15.52 -22.60
C ASN A 186 -15.86 -14.04 -22.20
N THR A 187 -16.17 -13.17 -23.16
CA THR A 187 -16.34 -11.73 -22.94
C THR A 187 -17.76 -11.30 -23.32
N ALA A 188 -18.19 -10.14 -22.82
CA ALA A 188 -19.51 -9.59 -23.15
C ALA A 188 -19.67 -9.34 -24.67
N ASP A 189 -18.60 -8.87 -25.33
CA ASP A 189 -18.59 -8.63 -26.78
C ASP A 189 -18.77 -9.93 -27.58
N CYS A 190 -18.26 -11.05 -27.06
CA CYS A 190 -18.43 -12.40 -27.61
C CYS A 190 -19.69 -13.10 -27.09
N GLY A 191 -20.58 -12.40 -26.38
CA GLY A 191 -21.82 -12.96 -25.84
C GLY A 191 -21.60 -14.06 -24.79
N PHE A 192 -20.46 -14.04 -24.09
CA PHE A 192 -20.02 -15.08 -23.16
C PHE A 192 -19.96 -16.44 -23.84
N ASP A 193 -19.05 -16.52 -24.82
CA ASP A 193 -18.87 -17.67 -25.70
C ASP A 193 -20.13 -18.05 -26.49
N GLY A 194 -20.75 -17.05 -27.12
CA GLY A 194 -21.97 -17.25 -27.91
C GLY A 194 -23.18 -17.70 -27.08
N GLY A 195 -23.12 -17.55 -25.75
CA GLY A 195 -24.11 -18.00 -24.79
C GLY A 195 -23.86 -19.40 -24.21
N ASP A 196 -22.72 -20.03 -24.51
CA ASP A 196 -22.38 -21.35 -23.94
C ASP A 196 -21.96 -21.26 -22.48
N CYS A 197 -21.40 -20.12 -22.05
CA CYS A 197 -21.13 -19.83 -20.65
C CYS A 197 -22.37 -19.21 -19.98
N LYS A 198 -22.75 -19.73 -18.81
CA LYS A 198 -23.98 -19.34 -18.10
C LYS A 198 -23.69 -18.40 -16.93
N PRO A 199 -24.53 -17.37 -16.73
CA PRO A 199 -24.38 -16.48 -15.57
C PRO A 199 -24.57 -17.26 -14.26
N VAL A 200 -23.82 -16.87 -13.24
CA VAL A 200 -23.92 -17.43 -11.89
C VAL A 200 -24.76 -16.50 -11.01
N GLU A 201 -25.78 -17.05 -10.35
CA GLU A 201 -26.63 -16.28 -9.44
C GLU A 201 -25.81 -15.79 -8.23
N GLY A 202 -25.85 -14.49 -7.95
CA GLY A 202 -25.10 -13.86 -6.86
C GLY A 202 -23.71 -13.34 -7.23
N TYR A 203 -23.21 -13.65 -8.43
CA TYR A 203 -21.89 -13.21 -8.93
C TYR A 203 -22.03 -12.51 -10.29
N PRO A 204 -22.41 -11.21 -10.30
CA PRO A 204 -22.52 -10.44 -11.53
C PRO A 204 -21.19 -10.42 -12.28
N GLY A 205 -21.19 -10.80 -13.56
CA GLY A 205 -19.97 -10.88 -14.38
C GLY A 205 -19.35 -12.28 -14.45
N CYS A 206 -19.73 -13.21 -13.56
CA CYS A 206 -19.26 -14.60 -13.63
C CYS A 206 -20.11 -15.42 -14.63
N PHE A 207 -19.49 -15.88 -15.72
CA PHE A 207 -20.11 -16.74 -16.72
C PHE A 207 -19.32 -18.03 -16.87
N VAL A 208 -19.93 -19.17 -16.53
CA VAL A 208 -19.22 -20.47 -16.49
C VAL A 208 -20.04 -21.61 -17.06
N ARG A 209 -19.39 -22.73 -17.37
CA ARG A 209 -20.07 -23.94 -17.88
C ARG A 209 -21.03 -24.56 -16.86
N PHE A 210 -20.62 -24.60 -15.59
CA PHE A 210 -21.32 -25.30 -14.52
C PHE A 210 -21.49 -24.38 -13.30
N PRO A 211 -22.51 -23.49 -13.27
CA PRO A 211 -22.71 -22.54 -12.17
C PRO A 211 -22.76 -23.15 -10.77
N GLY A 212 -23.23 -24.41 -10.65
CA GLY A 212 -23.30 -25.11 -9.37
C GLY A 212 -21.96 -25.58 -8.79
N ARG A 213 -20.83 -25.30 -9.45
CA ARG A 213 -19.48 -25.53 -8.92
C ARG A 213 -18.91 -24.31 -8.18
N ILE A 214 -19.48 -23.13 -8.40
CA ILE A 214 -19.08 -21.93 -7.69
C ILE A 214 -19.54 -22.02 -6.23
N GLY A 215 -18.62 -21.88 -5.27
CA GLY A 215 -18.95 -21.94 -3.85
C GLY A 215 -19.30 -23.35 -3.34
N ASP A 216 -18.80 -24.41 -3.98
CA ASP A 216 -19.06 -25.80 -3.57
C ASP A 216 -18.03 -26.36 -2.57
N ASN A 217 -17.15 -25.51 -2.04
CA ASN A 217 -16.02 -25.79 -1.15
C ASN A 217 -14.82 -26.49 -1.81
N ILE A 218 -14.80 -26.61 -3.13
CA ILE A 218 -13.68 -27.17 -3.90
C ILE A 218 -13.13 -26.06 -4.78
N CYS A 219 -11.84 -25.76 -4.68
CA CYS A 219 -11.22 -24.80 -5.60
C CYS A 219 -11.14 -25.38 -7.02
N HIS A 220 -11.90 -24.80 -7.94
CA HIS A 220 -11.84 -25.04 -9.38
C HIS A 220 -10.97 -23.97 -10.04
N GLU A 221 -9.76 -24.35 -10.48
CA GLU A 221 -8.84 -23.44 -11.16
C GLU A 221 -9.48 -22.69 -12.35
N ALA A 222 -10.38 -23.36 -13.08
CA ALA A 222 -11.09 -22.78 -14.22
C ALA A 222 -12.09 -21.66 -13.84
N TYR A 223 -12.44 -21.52 -12.56
CA TYR A 223 -13.35 -20.50 -12.02
C TYR A 223 -12.67 -19.57 -11.02
N ASN A 224 -11.34 -19.70 -10.88
CA ASN A 224 -10.53 -18.87 -9.99
C ASN A 224 -10.25 -17.49 -10.61
N THR A 225 -11.31 -16.73 -10.86
CA THR A 225 -11.26 -15.38 -11.44
C THR A 225 -11.91 -14.36 -10.51
N PRO A 226 -11.51 -13.08 -10.57
CA PRO A 226 -12.12 -12.02 -9.76
C PRO A 226 -13.64 -11.90 -9.97
N ASP A 227 -14.12 -12.03 -11.22
CA ASP A 227 -15.55 -11.95 -11.54
C ASP A 227 -16.38 -13.06 -10.87
N CYS A 228 -15.76 -14.22 -10.65
CA CYS A 228 -16.35 -15.36 -9.94
C CYS A 228 -16.00 -15.37 -8.45
N ASP A 229 -15.47 -14.27 -7.91
CA ASP A 229 -15.00 -14.14 -6.52
C ASP A 229 -14.09 -15.31 -6.12
N TYR A 230 -13.18 -15.69 -7.03
CA TYR A 230 -12.22 -16.78 -6.84
C TYR A 230 -12.93 -18.11 -6.50
N ASP A 231 -13.80 -18.54 -7.42
CA ASP A 231 -14.67 -19.73 -7.28
C ASP A 231 -15.62 -19.65 -6.07
N GLY A 232 -16.25 -18.49 -5.87
CA GLY A 232 -17.14 -18.26 -4.73
C GLY A 232 -16.41 -18.35 -3.39
N LYS A 233 -15.16 -17.88 -3.36
CA LYS A 233 -14.20 -17.89 -2.23
C LYS A 233 -13.64 -19.27 -1.88
N ASP A 234 -13.74 -20.23 -2.78
CA ASP A 234 -13.15 -21.55 -2.58
C ASP A 234 -11.68 -21.61 -2.94
N CYS A 235 -11.22 -20.72 -3.81
CA CYS A 235 -9.83 -20.62 -4.21
C CYS A 235 -9.05 -19.53 -3.47
N PRO A 236 -7.70 -19.64 -3.44
CA PRO A 236 -6.84 -18.56 -2.99
C PRO A 236 -7.00 -17.31 -3.85
N ARG A 237 -7.06 -16.15 -3.20
CA ARG A 237 -7.17 -14.83 -3.83
C ARG A 237 -5.98 -13.95 -3.42
N PRO A 238 -5.57 -12.99 -4.26
CA PRO A 238 -4.58 -11.99 -3.87
C PRO A 238 -5.10 -11.17 -2.69
N VAL A 239 -4.17 -10.74 -1.84
CA VAL A 239 -4.44 -9.80 -0.74
C VAL A 239 -4.08 -8.41 -1.21
N ASP A 240 -4.99 -7.44 -1.07
CA ASP A 240 -4.79 -6.09 -1.62
C ASP A 240 -3.51 -5.42 -1.07
N GLU A 241 -3.20 -5.66 0.20
CA GLU A 241 -1.98 -5.17 0.87
C GLU A 241 -0.72 -5.97 0.47
N TYR A 242 -0.90 -7.23 0.06
CA TYR A 242 0.19 -8.14 -0.33
C TYR A 242 -0.11 -8.78 -1.69
N PRO A 243 0.09 -8.08 -2.82
CA PRO A 243 -0.34 -8.53 -4.15
C PRO A 243 0.27 -9.87 -4.61
N GLY A 244 1.39 -10.28 -4.01
CA GLY A 244 2.02 -11.60 -4.25
C GLY A 244 1.50 -12.73 -3.33
N CYS A 245 0.73 -12.40 -2.30
CA CYS A 245 0.17 -13.35 -1.35
C CYS A 245 -1.16 -13.89 -1.86
N PHE A 246 -1.24 -15.18 -2.17
CA PHE A 246 -2.47 -15.84 -2.60
C PHE A 246 -2.96 -16.78 -1.50
N VAL A 247 -4.00 -16.38 -0.79
CA VAL A 247 -4.55 -17.15 0.33
C VAL A 247 -6.06 -17.24 0.26
N ARG A 248 -6.63 -18.30 0.84
CA ARG A 248 -8.09 -18.52 0.84
C ARG A 248 -8.83 -17.55 1.76
N PHE A 249 -8.21 -17.18 2.89
CA PHE A 249 -8.81 -16.34 3.92
C PHE A 249 -7.88 -15.17 4.28
N PRO A 250 -7.82 -14.11 3.45
CA PRO A 250 -6.98 -12.94 3.71
C PRO A 250 -7.21 -12.26 5.07
N GLU A 251 -8.41 -12.40 5.64
CA GLU A 251 -8.75 -11.87 6.97
C GLU A 251 -7.97 -12.49 8.13
N ARG A 252 -7.20 -13.54 7.88
CA ARG A 252 -6.34 -14.20 8.87
C ARG A 252 -4.91 -13.68 8.87
N ILE A 253 -4.55 -12.85 7.90
CA ILE A 253 -3.24 -12.19 7.87
C ILE A 253 -3.25 -11.04 8.87
N GLY A 254 -2.26 -10.99 9.77
CA GLY A 254 -2.17 -9.96 10.80
C GLY A 254 -3.23 -10.07 11.90
N ASP A 255 -3.77 -11.27 12.15
CA ASP A 255 -4.75 -11.53 13.20
C ASP A 255 -4.12 -11.85 14.57
N ASN A 256 -2.80 -11.70 14.70
CA ASN A 256 -1.96 -12.04 15.86
C ASN A 256 -1.82 -13.55 16.11
N MET A 257 -2.26 -14.40 15.18
CA MET A 257 -2.05 -15.84 15.23
C MET A 257 -1.21 -16.29 14.04
N CYS A 258 -0.09 -16.97 14.29
CA CYS A 258 0.71 -17.51 13.19
C CYS A 258 0.00 -18.67 12.48
N HIS A 259 -0.22 -18.52 11.18
CA HIS A 259 -0.72 -19.53 10.26
C HIS A 259 0.40 -20.05 9.37
N ASP A 260 0.74 -21.34 9.52
CA ASP A 260 1.79 -22.00 8.71
C ASP A 260 1.57 -21.85 7.20
N ALA A 261 0.32 -21.77 6.74
CA ALA A 261 -0.02 -21.61 5.33
C ALA A 261 0.24 -20.20 4.78
N TYR A 262 0.35 -19.20 5.65
CA TYR A 262 0.56 -17.78 5.32
C TYR A 262 1.97 -17.32 5.74
N ASN A 263 2.75 -18.20 6.37
CA ASN A 263 4.12 -17.96 6.78
C ASN A 263 5.11 -18.01 5.60
N THR A 264 4.91 -17.12 4.62
CA THR A 264 5.78 -16.98 3.45
C THR A 264 6.20 -15.51 3.27
N PRO A 265 7.34 -15.24 2.61
CA PRO A 265 7.76 -13.86 2.35
C PRO A 265 6.72 -13.04 1.57
N GLU A 266 5.98 -13.67 0.66
CA GLU A 266 4.96 -12.99 -0.16
C GLU A 266 3.76 -12.51 0.66
N CYS A 267 3.49 -13.15 1.80
CA CYS A 267 2.44 -12.82 2.75
C CYS A 267 3.00 -12.10 3.99
N GLU A 268 4.22 -11.56 3.90
CA GLU A 268 4.96 -10.97 5.02
C GLU A 268 4.94 -11.81 6.29
N TYR A 269 5.10 -13.13 6.14
CA TYR A 269 5.06 -14.09 7.24
C TYR A 269 3.80 -13.96 8.08
N ASP A 270 2.66 -14.01 7.39
CA ASP A 270 1.33 -13.85 7.96
C ASP A 270 1.10 -12.45 8.56
N GLY A 271 1.52 -11.40 7.84
CA GLY A 271 1.40 -10.03 8.32
C GLY A 271 2.23 -9.77 9.58
N ASN A 272 3.38 -10.43 9.68
CA ASN A 272 4.30 -10.47 10.82
C ASN A 272 3.79 -11.23 12.05
N ASP A 273 2.73 -12.03 11.94
CA ASP A 273 2.27 -12.88 13.03
C ASP A 273 3.18 -14.08 13.27
N CYS A 274 3.87 -14.54 12.22
CA CYS A 274 4.75 -15.69 12.27
C CYS A 274 6.22 -15.33 12.53
N PRO A 275 6.94 -16.13 13.33
CA PRO A 275 8.37 -15.97 13.53
C PRO A 275 9.19 -16.20 12.25
N GLN A 276 10.12 -15.29 12.00
CA GLN A 276 11.07 -15.28 10.90
C GLN A 276 12.47 -15.68 11.38
N VAL A 277 13.26 -16.28 10.50
CA VAL A 277 14.68 -16.57 10.79
C VAL A 277 15.50 -15.30 10.62
N VAL A 278 16.40 -15.03 11.57
CA VAL A 278 17.24 -13.84 11.57
C VAL A 278 18.56 -14.11 10.86
N ASP A 279 18.97 -13.21 9.96
CA ASP A 279 20.25 -13.35 9.27
C ASP A 279 21.43 -13.28 10.26
N GLY A 280 22.39 -14.19 10.12
CA GLY A 280 23.47 -14.39 11.10
C GLY A 280 23.08 -15.16 12.37
N TYR A 281 21.79 -15.38 12.63
CA TYR A 281 21.26 -16.14 13.77
C TYR A 281 20.24 -17.19 13.31
N PRO A 282 20.68 -18.28 12.64
CA PRO A 282 19.78 -19.23 11.95
C PRO A 282 18.84 -20.00 12.89
N ASP A 283 19.19 -20.11 14.17
CA ASP A 283 18.38 -20.75 15.21
C ASP A 283 17.47 -19.74 15.93
N CYS A 284 17.64 -18.44 15.67
CA CYS A 284 16.78 -17.38 16.19
C CYS A 284 15.55 -17.22 15.31
N LYS A 285 14.38 -17.39 15.93
CA LYS A 285 13.08 -17.20 15.28
C LYS A 285 12.28 -16.16 16.04
N VAL A 286 12.11 -14.98 15.47
CA VAL A 286 11.40 -13.85 16.09
C VAL A 286 10.42 -13.25 15.09
N ARG A 287 9.34 -12.61 15.56
CA ARG A 287 8.35 -11.97 14.67
C ARG A 287 8.94 -10.77 13.92
N PHE A 288 9.78 -10.00 14.60
CA PHE A 288 10.37 -8.77 14.07
C PHE A 288 11.90 -8.86 14.06
N PRO A 289 12.52 -9.47 13.03
CA PRO A 289 13.98 -9.58 12.90
C PRO A 289 14.72 -8.25 13.01
N GLU A 290 14.09 -7.15 12.61
CA GLU A 290 14.65 -5.79 12.67
C GLU A 290 14.88 -5.28 14.09
N LYS A 291 14.32 -5.93 15.11
CA LYS A 291 14.63 -5.63 16.51
C LYS A 291 16.00 -6.16 16.93
N ILE A 292 16.51 -7.21 16.28
CA ILE A 292 17.81 -7.82 16.61
C ILE A 292 18.95 -6.90 16.20
N GLY A 293 19.77 -6.47 17.16
CA GLY A 293 20.98 -5.67 16.90
C GLY A 293 20.69 -4.23 16.48
N ASN A 294 19.54 -3.68 16.86
CA ASN A 294 19.15 -2.30 16.55
C ASN A 294 19.67 -1.26 17.57
N GLY A 295 20.45 -1.69 18.58
CA GLY A 295 21.01 -0.87 19.65
C GLY A 295 20.09 -0.71 20.87
N ILE A 296 18.92 -1.33 20.88
CA ILE A 296 17.95 -1.33 21.98
C ILE A 296 17.83 -2.77 22.48
N CYS A 297 17.99 -2.98 23.78
CA CYS A 297 17.76 -4.29 24.39
C CYS A 297 16.26 -4.53 24.62
N HIS A 298 15.65 -5.42 23.84
CA HIS A 298 14.22 -5.79 23.90
C HIS A 298 13.97 -6.87 24.97
N TYR A 299 14.30 -6.54 26.23
CA TYR A 299 14.14 -7.48 27.34
C TYR A 299 12.67 -7.65 27.79
N PHE A 300 11.80 -6.65 27.56
CA PHE A 300 10.42 -6.56 28.11
C PHE A 300 9.35 -6.19 27.08
N ASP A 301 9.38 -6.76 25.88
CA ASP A 301 8.26 -6.53 24.98
C ASP A 301 7.08 -7.42 25.41
N GLU A 302 6.20 -6.89 26.25
CA GLU A 302 5.04 -7.58 26.84
C GLU A 302 4.06 -8.14 25.79
N ASN A 303 4.19 -7.68 24.54
CA ASN A 303 3.35 -8.10 23.42
C ASN A 303 4.05 -9.10 22.48
N ASP A 304 5.30 -9.46 22.77
CA ASP A 304 6.15 -10.22 21.85
C ASP A 304 6.75 -11.44 22.57
N ASP A 305 6.15 -12.62 22.36
CA ASP A 305 6.64 -13.93 22.84
C ASP A 305 8.00 -14.35 22.20
N GLY A 306 8.69 -13.42 21.55
CA GLY A 306 9.90 -13.64 20.77
C GLY A 306 11.13 -13.94 21.64
N PRO A 307 11.98 -14.92 21.25
CA PRO A 307 13.20 -15.28 21.96
C PRO A 307 14.36 -14.28 21.76
N TYR A 308 14.11 -12.96 21.67
CA TYR A 308 15.18 -11.97 21.46
C TYR A 308 16.32 -12.11 22.48
N LYS A 309 15.98 -12.43 23.74
CA LYS A 309 16.92 -12.67 24.85
C LYS A 309 17.64 -14.03 24.80
N ALA A 310 17.29 -14.91 23.88
CA ALA A 310 17.82 -16.27 23.87
C ALA A 310 19.28 -16.27 23.36
N PRO A 311 20.13 -17.19 23.84
CA PRO A 311 21.50 -17.33 23.34
C PRO A 311 21.55 -17.54 21.81
N GLU A 312 20.54 -18.21 21.24
CA GLU A 312 20.41 -18.46 19.80
C GLU A 312 20.18 -17.16 19.00
N CYS A 313 19.63 -16.13 19.64
CA CYS A 313 19.46 -14.77 19.10
C CYS A 313 20.61 -13.81 19.48
N GLY A 314 21.68 -14.35 20.09
CA GLY A 314 22.84 -13.56 20.48
C GLY A 314 22.57 -12.52 21.56
N TYR A 315 21.52 -12.71 22.37
CA TYR A 315 21.03 -11.71 23.32
C TYR A 315 20.71 -10.39 22.61
N ASP A 316 19.74 -10.47 21.70
CA ASP A 316 19.26 -9.36 20.89
C ASP A 316 20.35 -8.77 19.98
N GLY A 317 21.07 -9.65 19.28
CA GLY A 317 22.16 -9.22 18.40
C GLY A 317 23.35 -8.60 19.14
N GLY A 318 23.42 -8.79 20.47
CA GLY A 318 24.41 -8.19 21.35
C GLY A 318 24.00 -6.86 21.98
N ASP A 319 22.76 -6.41 21.77
CA ASP A 319 22.23 -5.21 22.40
C ASP A 319 22.00 -5.40 23.90
N CYS A 320 21.66 -6.63 24.32
CA CYS A 320 21.56 -7.00 25.72
C CYS A 320 22.90 -7.56 26.22
N LYS A 321 23.51 -6.88 27.20
CA LYS A 321 24.85 -7.19 27.71
C LYS A 321 24.80 -7.84 29.09
N PRO A 322 25.62 -8.87 29.34
CA PRO A 322 25.70 -9.50 30.66
C PRO A 322 26.22 -8.51 31.70
N VAL A 323 25.78 -8.65 32.94
CA VAL A 323 26.22 -7.81 34.07
C VAL A 323 27.10 -8.59 35.04
N ASP A 324 28.24 -8.00 35.40
CA ASP A 324 29.16 -8.59 36.38
C ASP A 324 28.48 -8.75 37.75
N GLY A 325 28.49 -9.97 38.28
CA GLY A 325 27.82 -10.32 39.54
C GLY A 325 26.37 -10.80 39.39
N TYR A 326 25.77 -10.67 38.21
CA TYR A 326 24.41 -11.11 37.89
C TYR A 326 24.43 -11.97 36.61
N PRO A 327 24.80 -13.27 36.71
CA PRO A 327 25.12 -14.11 35.55
C PRO A 327 23.95 -14.34 34.57
N ASP A 328 22.71 -14.20 35.04
CA ASP A 328 21.49 -14.37 34.24
C ASP A 328 20.83 -13.02 33.88
N CYS A 329 21.46 -11.88 34.22
CA CYS A 329 20.96 -10.55 33.92
C CYS A 329 21.63 -9.99 32.66
N PHE A 330 20.81 -9.61 31.69
CA PHE A 330 21.24 -8.99 30.44
C PHE A 330 20.49 -7.67 30.25
N VAL A 331 21.20 -6.55 30.15
CA VAL A 331 20.59 -5.22 30.06
C VAL A 331 21.24 -4.40 28.94
N GLY A 332 20.53 -3.40 28.41
CA GLY A 332 21.07 -2.53 27.36
C GLY A 332 22.24 -1.66 27.84
N LEU A 333 22.18 -1.19 29.08
CA LEU A 333 23.17 -0.30 29.68
C LEU A 333 23.59 -0.81 31.07
N PRO A 334 24.63 -1.67 31.17
CA PRO A 334 25.06 -2.26 32.44
C PRO A 334 25.34 -1.25 33.57
N GLN A 335 25.71 -0.01 33.22
CA GLN A 335 25.97 1.06 34.18
C GLN A 335 24.73 1.61 34.89
N THR A 336 23.52 1.29 34.41
CA THR A 336 22.28 1.71 35.09
C THR A 336 21.86 0.74 36.20
N LEU A 337 22.46 -0.45 36.26
CA LEU A 337 22.21 -1.41 37.34
C LEU A 337 22.88 -0.95 38.63
N ALA A 338 22.14 -0.91 39.74
CA ALA A 338 22.64 -0.47 41.05
C ALA A 338 23.20 0.97 41.05
N ASP A 339 22.66 1.86 40.22
CA ASP A 339 23.09 3.26 40.10
C ASP A 339 22.44 4.21 41.13
N GLY A 340 21.52 3.69 41.94
CA GLY A 340 20.74 4.41 42.95
C GLY A 340 19.35 4.85 42.49
N THR A 341 19.07 4.78 41.19
CA THR A 341 17.82 5.15 40.51
C THR A 341 17.11 3.90 40.06
N CYS A 342 15.80 3.79 40.29
CA CYS A 342 15.04 2.67 39.77
C CYS A 342 14.80 2.81 38.27
N HIS A 343 15.25 1.82 37.49
CA HIS A 343 15.00 1.64 36.07
C HIS A 343 14.08 0.44 35.85
N ASP A 344 12.87 0.68 35.36
CA ASP A 344 11.89 -0.38 35.12
C ASP A 344 12.43 -1.47 34.19
N SER A 345 13.27 -1.10 33.21
CA SER A 345 13.94 -2.01 32.28
C SER A 345 15.01 -2.93 32.91
N ASN A 346 15.28 -2.80 34.19
CA ASN A 346 16.21 -3.66 34.93
C ASN A 346 15.51 -4.32 36.13
N ASN A 347 14.23 -4.04 36.35
CA ASN A 347 13.49 -4.41 37.54
C ASN A 347 12.99 -5.87 37.51
N THR A 348 13.93 -6.81 37.40
CA THR A 348 13.64 -8.26 37.35
C THR A 348 14.37 -9.06 38.41
N PRO A 349 13.86 -10.26 38.76
CA PRO A 349 14.54 -11.16 39.68
C PRO A 349 15.99 -11.48 39.28
N GLU A 350 16.24 -11.71 37.98
CA GLU A 350 17.57 -12.06 37.46
C GLU A 350 18.57 -10.91 37.59
N CYS A 351 18.09 -9.67 37.48
CA CYS A 351 18.85 -8.44 37.68
C CYS A 351 18.80 -7.93 39.13
N GLY A 352 18.26 -8.71 40.06
CA GLY A 352 18.15 -8.33 41.46
C GLY A 352 17.29 -7.10 41.71
N TYR A 353 16.27 -6.89 40.89
CA TYR A 353 15.37 -5.72 40.91
C TYR A 353 16.15 -4.42 40.76
N ASP A 354 16.82 -4.31 39.62
CA ASP A 354 17.73 -3.22 39.29
C ASP A 354 18.87 -3.04 40.30
N GLY A 355 19.51 -4.15 40.71
CA GLY A 355 20.55 -4.11 41.74
C GLY A 355 20.06 -3.56 43.08
N TYR A 356 18.79 -3.82 43.43
CA TYR A 356 18.06 -3.31 44.60
C TYR A 356 17.71 -1.81 44.56
N ASP A 357 17.74 -1.20 43.38
CA ASP A 357 17.25 0.18 43.22
C ASP A 357 15.74 0.27 43.13
N CYS A 358 15.09 -0.79 42.65
CA CYS A 358 13.64 -0.84 42.49
C CYS A 358 12.92 -1.59 43.62
N PRO A 359 11.62 -1.31 43.83
CA PRO A 359 10.77 -2.10 44.71
C PRO A 359 10.67 -3.55 44.24
N ARG A 360 10.76 -4.49 45.18
CA ARG A 360 10.68 -5.94 44.92
C ARG A 360 9.56 -6.59 45.71
N PRO A 361 8.97 -7.69 45.20
CA PRO A 361 7.95 -8.43 45.94
C PRO A 361 8.51 -9.00 47.24
N VAL A 362 7.68 -8.97 48.29
CA VAL A 362 8.00 -9.54 49.60
C VAL A 362 7.33 -10.91 49.73
N GLU A 363 8.11 -11.95 50.01
CA GLU A 363 7.64 -13.35 50.05
C GLU A 363 6.50 -13.56 51.07
N GLU A 364 6.58 -12.91 52.23
CA GLU A 364 5.58 -13.02 53.30
C GLU A 364 4.30 -12.20 53.03
N TYR A 365 4.37 -11.22 52.12
CA TYR A 365 3.27 -10.33 51.77
C TYR A 365 3.06 -10.30 50.26
N PRO A 366 2.36 -11.31 49.68
CA PRO A 366 2.10 -11.37 48.25
C PRO A 366 1.26 -10.17 47.79
N GLY A 367 1.92 -9.20 47.14
CA GLY A 367 1.31 -7.91 46.74
C GLY A 367 1.99 -6.68 47.34
N CYS A 368 2.87 -6.86 48.32
CA CYS A 368 3.73 -5.79 48.83
C CYS A 368 5.00 -5.66 47.99
N PHE A 369 5.25 -4.45 47.47
CA PHE A 369 6.45 -4.12 46.69
C PHE A 369 7.18 -2.97 47.36
N VAL A 370 8.34 -3.26 47.95
CA VAL A 370 9.16 -2.28 48.65
C VAL A 370 10.63 -2.47 48.32
N ARG A 371 11.42 -1.39 48.40
CA ARG A 371 12.85 -1.43 48.05
C ARG A 371 13.68 -2.20 49.08
N PHE A 372 13.37 -2.02 50.36
CA PHE A 372 14.06 -2.65 51.49
C PHE A 372 13.07 -3.44 52.34
N PRO A 373 12.77 -4.71 52.01
CA PRO A 373 11.86 -5.56 52.78
C PRO A 373 12.24 -5.74 54.25
N GLU A 374 13.52 -5.57 54.60
CA GLU A 374 14.02 -5.61 55.97
C GLU A 374 13.48 -4.48 56.87
N ARG A 375 12.83 -3.46 56.30
CA ARG A 375 12.14 -2.40 57.05
C ARG A 375 10.70 -2.75 57.42
N LEU A 376 10.13 -3.82 56.88
CA LEU A 376 8.80 -4.30 57.28
C LEU A 376 8.90 -5.10 58.58
N GLY A 377 8.08 -4.78 59.58
CA GLY A 377 8.07 -5.51 60.84
C GLY A 377 9.36 -5.32 61.67
N ASP A 378 10.08 -4.20 61.46
CA ASP A 378 11.33 -3.88 62.15
C ASP A 378 11.12 -3.27 63.56
N GLY A 379 9.86 -3.12 63.98
CA GLY A 379 9.43 -2.52 65.24
C GLY A 379 9.23 -1.01 65.18
N PHE A 380 9.41 -0.37 64.02
CA PHE A 380 9.23 1.05 63.80
C PHE A 380 8.23 1.33 62.68
N CYS A 381 7.13 2.01 63.00
CA CYS A 381 6.21 2.47 61.96
C CYS A 381 6.91 3.45 60.98
N SER A 382 7.11 2.99 59.75
CA SER A 382 7.75 3.68 58.64
C SER A 382 6.91 4.87 58.19
N SER A 383 7.56 6.03 58.06
CA SER A 383 6.94 7.23 57.48
C SER A 383 6.80 7.17 55.97
N ASP A 384 7.37 6.14 55.34
CA ASP A 384 7.26 5.91 53.90
C ASP A 384 5.95 5.20 53.57
N ALA A 385 5.11 5.86 52.80
CA ALA A 385 3.77 5.39 52.48
C ALA A 385 3.76 4.07 51.69
N THR A 386 4.88 3.68 51.05
CA THR A 386 4.96 2.39 50.33
C THR A 386 5.01 1.18 51.28
N TYR A 387 5.40 1.38 52.54
CA TYR A 387 5.48 0.34 53.56
C TYR A 387 4.19 0.25 54.38
N ASN A 388 3.57 1.40 54.63
CA ASN A 388 2.33 1.49 55.40
C ASN A 388 1.09 1.34 54.50
N THR A 389 1.00 0.20 53.82
CA THR A 389 -0.17 -0.19 53.02
C THR A 389 -0.79 -1.49 53.58
N PRO A 390 -2.10 -1.71 53.38
CA PRO A 390 -2.74 -2.98 53.76
C PRO A 390 -2.07 -4.20 53.11
N GLU A 391 -1.59 -4.07 51.88
CA GLU A 391 -0.88 -5.12 51.12
C GLU A 391 0.46 -5.49 51.77
N CYS A 392 1.12 -4.52 52.42
CA CYS A 392 2.34 -4.70 53.21
C CYS A 392 2.05 -4.97 54.70
N GLY A 393 0.80 -5.27 55.08
CA GLY A 393 0.41 -5.54 56.46
C GLY A 393 0.50 -4.32 57.39
N ASN A 394 0.42 -3.10 56.85
CA ASN A 394 0.69 -1.83 57.55
C ASN A 394 2.07 -1.86 58.21
N ASP A 395 3.09 -1.93 57.37
CA ASP A 395 4.49 -2.03 57.77
C ASP A 395 4.80 -3.29 58.59
N GLY A 396 4.36 -4.44 58.11
CA GLY A 396 4.51 -5.71 58.83
C GLY A 396 3.76 -5.76 60.18
N GLY A 397 2.85 -4.83 60.43
CA GLY A 397 2.10 -4.68 61.68
C GLY A 397 2.66 -3.63 62.65
N ASP A 398 3.72 -2.91 62.27
CA ASP A 398 4.33 -1.87 63.12
C ASP A 398 3.54 -0.56 63.12
N CYS A 399 2.75 -0.30 62.07
CA CYS A 399 1.87 0.85 62.00
C CYS A 399 0.43 0.48 62.44
N LEU A 400 -0.20 1.38 63.23
CA LEU A 400 -1.61 1.25 63.55
C LEU A 400 -2.47 1.56 62.29
N PRO A 401 -3.54 0.79 62.03
CA PRO A 401 -4.45 1.02 60.92
C PRO A 401 -5.19 2.37 60.95
#